data_AF-A0AA88TYV5-F1
#
_entry.id   AF-A0AA88TYV5-F1
#
_cell.length_a   1.000
_cell.length_b   1.000
_cell.length_c   1.000
_cell.angle_alpha   90.00
_cell.angle_beta   90.00
_cell.angle_gamma   90.00
#
_symmetry.space_group_name_H-M   'P 1'
#
loop_
_entity.id
_entity.type
_entity.pdbx_description
1 polymer ?
#
loop_
_entity_poly.entity_id
_entity_poly.type
_entity_poly.pdbx_seq_one_letter_code
_entity_poly.pdbx_strand_id
1 'polypeptide(L)'
;MTHTPTEYYNGFEQRIMACCGYGGPPLNFDKRIDCGQTKILNGILVTARGCNDSSKYVHWDGYHYTEASNRYVSAQILSGEYFVPLIDRAIY
;
A
#
# COMPACT_ATOMS: atom_id res chain seq x y z
N MET A 1 -22.00 -14.60 -8.93
CA MET A 1 -20.99 -14.26 -9.96
C MET A 1 -19.66 -14.80 -9.45
N THR A 2 -19.03 -15.64 -10.25
CA THR A 2 -17.83 -16.40 -9.92
C THR A 2 -16.61 -15.49 -9.95
N HIS A 3 -16.17 -14.99 -8.79
CA HIS A 3 -14.88 -14.33 -8.68
C HIS A 3 -13.79 -15.41 -8.65
N THR A 4 -13.09 -15.53 -9.77
CA THR A 4 -11.82 -16.27 -9.89
C THR A 4 -10.82 -15.76 -8.86
N PRO A 5 -9.99 -16.63 -8.25
CA PRO A 5 -8.98 -16.21 -7.29
C PRO A 5 -7.84 -15.50 -8.03
N THR A 6 -8.00 -14.21 -8.31
CA THR A 6 -6.85 -13.33 -8.45
C THR A 6 -6.18 -13.32 -7.10
N GLU A 7 -5.04 -14.02 -7.03
CA GLU A 7 -4.19 -14.23 -5.85
C GLU A 7 -4.18 -13.00 -4.95
N TYR A 8 -4.94 -13.06 -3.87
CA TYR A 8 -4.91 -12.09 -2.79
C TYR A 8 -3.50 -12.18 -2.19
N TYR A 9 -2.60 -11.30 -2.61
CA TYR A 9 -1.20 -11.40 -2.20
C TYR A 9 -1.11 -10.93 -0.76
N ASN A 10 -1.09 -11.88 0.18
CA ASN A 10 -1.01 -11.62 1.61
C ASN A 10 -2.10 -10.70 2.18
N GLY A 11 -3.23 -10.53 1.50
CA GLY A 11 -4.24 -9.56 1.96
C GLY A 11 -4.55 -8.41 1.00
N PHE A 12 -3.77 -8.25 -0.07
CA PHE A 12 -3.80 -7.05 -0.91
C PHE A 12 -4.26 -7.34 -2.33
N GLU A 13 -5.15 -6.48 -2.85
CA GLU A 13 -5.60 -6.49 -4.25
C GLU A 13 -4.66 -5.65 -5.13
N GLN A 14 -4.06 -4.60 -4.57
CA GLN A 14 -3.27 -3.61 -5.30
C GLN A 14 -1.84 -3.56 -4.76
N ARG A 15 -0.92 -4.22 -5.49
CA ARG A 15 0.49 -4.37 -5.07
C ARG A 15 1.38 -3.19 -5.43
N ILE A 16 1.11 -2.55 -6.58
CA ILE A 16 2.00 -1.51 -7.15
C ILE A 16 1.31 -0.16 -7.37
N MET A 17 -0.02 -0.13 -7.33
CA MET A 17 -0.79 1.10 -7.41
C MET A 17 -0.84 1.74 -6.03
N ALA A 18 -0.62 3.04 -5.93
CA ALA A 18 -0.81 3.80 -4.70
C ALA A 18 -2.30 4.06 -4.43
N CYS A 19 -2.71 3.94 -3.17
CA CYS A 19 -4.07 4.26 -2.74
C CYS A 19 -4.35 5.77 -2.90
N CYS A 20 -3.41 6.62 -2.51
CA CYS A 20 -3.49 8.06 -2.60
C CYS A 20 -2.52 8.61 -3.62
N GLY A 21 -3.07 9.25 -4.66
CA GLY A 21 -2.24 9.86 -5.68
C GLY A 21 -3.03 10.37 -6.87
N TYR A 22 -2.30 10.59 -7.95
CA TYR A 22 -2.80 11.16 -9.20
C TYR A 22 -2.07 10.51 -10.38
N GLY A 23 -2.73 10.40 -11.52
CA GLY A 23 -2.19 9.80 -12.75
C GLY A 23 -2.81 8.46 -13.13
N GLY A 24 -3.52 7.79 -12.20
CA GLY A 24 -4.21 6.53 -12.48
C GLY A 24 -3.27 5.33 -12.67
N PRO A 25 -3.78 4.17 -13.10
CA PRO A 25 -3.00 2.95 -13.25
C PRO A 25 -1.79 3.10 -14.20
N PRO A 26 -0.71 2.33 -14.01
CA PRO A 26 -0.58 1.24 -13.03
C PRO A 26 -0.11 1.67 -11.64
N LEU A 27 0.44 2.87 -11.50
CA LEU A 27 1.08 3.31 -10.24
C LEU A 27 0.25 4.28 -9.41
N ASN A 28 -0.63 5.06 -10.05
CA ASN A 28 -1.37 6.17 -9.42
C ASN A 28 -0.47 7.14 -8.66
N PHE A 29 0.67 7.49 -9.24
CA PHE A 29 1.66 8.36 -8.62
C PHE A 29 2.18 9.40 -9.61
N ASP A 30 2.24 10.65 -9.17
CA ASP A 30 2.87 11.77 -9.88
C ASP A 30 3.65 12.62 -8.89
N LYS A 31 4.98 12.60 -8.99
CA LYS A 31 5.90 13.33 -8.09
C LYS A 31 5.67 14.85 -8.02
N ARG A 32 4.86 15.41 -8.92
CA ARG A 32 4.55 16.84 -8.96
C ARG A 32 3.44 17.24 -7.99
N ILE A 33 2.69 16.28 -7.44
CA ILE A 33 1.54 16.50 -6.56
C ILE A 33 1.50 15.41 -5.48
N ASP A 34 1.73 15.81 -4.23
CA ASP A 34 1.69 14.87 -3.10
C ASP A 34 0.24 14.53 -2.72
N CYS A 35 0.04 13.41 -2.01
CA CYS A 35 -1.27 12.98 -1.52
C CYS A 35 -2.01 14.12 -0.78
N GLY A 36 -3.29 14.32 -1.12
CA GLY A 36 -4.14 15.37 -0.52
C GLY A 36 -3.91 16.77 -1.08
N GLN A 37 -2.85 17.01 -1.85
CA GLN A 37 -2.64 18.30 -2.50
C GLN A 37 -3.62 18.51 -3.65
N THR A 38 -3.96 19.77 -3.88
CA THR A 38 -4.66 20.24 -5.09
C THR A 38 -3.75 21.22 -5.81
N LYS A 39 -3.46 20.97 -7.09
CA LYS A 39 -2.55 21.78 -7.92
C LYS A 39 -3.08 21.92 -9.34
N ILE A 40 -2.64 22.97 -10.03
CA ILE A 40 -2.83 23.09 -11.47
C ILE A 40 -1.70 22.30 -12.15
N LEU A 41 -2.05 21.19 -12.81
CA LEU A 41 -1.14 20.42 -13.66
C LEU A 41 -1.65 20.51 -15.10
N ASN A 42 -0.76 20.89 -16.03
CA ASN A 42 -1.09 21.07 -17.44
C ASN A 42 -2.33 21.98 -17.67
N GLY A 43 -2.50 23.02 -16.86
CA GLY A 43 -3.63 23.96 -16.95
C GLY A 43 -4.94 23.46 -16.32
N ILE A 44 -4.97 22.26 -15.74
CA ILE A 44 -6.15 21.67 -15.10
C ILE A 44 -5.95 21.60 -13.60
N LEU A 45 -6.94 22.04 -12.82
CA LEU A 45 -6.97 21.87 -11.37
C LEU A 45 -7.26 20.41 -11.02
N VAL A 46 -6.31 19.75 -10.36
CA VAL A 46 -6.39 18.34 -10.00
C VAL A 46 -6.03 18.13 -8.53
N THR A 47 -6.60 17.09 -7.93
CA THR A 47 -6.33 16.70 -6.54
C THR A 47 -5.81 15.28 -6.53
N ALA A 48 -4.71 15.04 -5.82
CA ALA A 48 -4.28 13.68 -5.49
C ALA A 48 -5.18 13.12 -4.38
N ARG A 49 -5.96 12.08 -4.68
CA ARG A 49 -7.01 11.58 -3.80
C ARG A 49 -6.70 10.18 -3.29
N GLY A 50 -7.07 9.94 -2.04
CA GLY A 50 -7.07 8.61 -1.44
C GLY A 50 -8.14 7.70 -2.03
N CYS A 51 -7.85 6.40 -2.00
CA CYS A 51 -8.79 5.36 -2.35
C CYS A 51 -9.83 5.14 -1.23
N ASN A 52 -10.91 4.42 -1.54
CA ASN A 52 -11.99 4.17 -0.57
C ASN A 52 -11.62 3.16 0.53
N ASP A 53 -10.70 2.23 0.23
CA ASP A 53 -10.28 1.18 1.15
C ASP A 53 -8.77 0.94 1.01
N SER A 54 -8.01 1.55 1.92
CA SER A 54 -6.55 1.45 1.95
C SER A 54 -6.04 0.08 2.43
N SER A 55 -6.90 -0.76 3.03
CA SER A 55 -6.49 -2.09 3.49
C SER A 55 -6.14 -3.04 2.35
N LYS A 56 -6.65 -2.75 1.15
CA LYS A 56 -6.43 -3.52 -0.08
C LYS A 56 -5.15 -3.14 -0.83
N TYR A 57 -4.44 -2.11 -0.39
CA TYR A 57 -3.28 -1.54 -1.06
C TYR A 57 -2.01 -1.77 -0.25
N VAL A 58 -0.90 -2.09 -0.93
CA VAL A 58 0.43 -2.12 -0.29
C VAL A 58 0.93 -0.70 -0.02
N HIS A 59 0.73 0.21 -0.98
CA HIS A 59 1.26 1.58 -0.95
C HIS A 59 0.16 2.59 -0.61
N TRP A 60 0.43 3.45 0.38
CA TRP A 60 -0.43 4.58 0.70
C TRP A 60 -0.28 5.67 -0.36
N ASP A 61 0.94 6.13 -0.61
CA ASP A 61 1.31 7.03 -1.69
C ASP A 61 2.52 6.46 -2.46
N GLY A 62 3.18 7.25 -3.30
CA GLY A 62 4.36 6.78 -4.03
C GLY A 62 5.61 6.50 -3.18
N TYR A 63 5.56 6.74 -1.87
CA TYR A 63 6.70 6.67 -0.96
C TYR A 63 6.46 5.76 0.25
N HIS A 64 5.24 5.75 0.78
CA HIS A 64 4.89 5.11 2.06
C HIS A 64 3.98 3.91 1.87
N TYR A 65 4.12 2.92 2.77
CA TYR A 65 3.19 1.81 2.87
C TYR A 65 1.89 2.20 3.58
N THR A 66 0.81 1.48 3.27
CA THR A 66 -0.44 1.59 4.03
C THR A 66 -0.26 1.05 5.45
N GLU A 67 -1.17 1.42 6.34
CA GLU A 67 -1.23 0.84 7.69
C GLU A 67 -1.37 -0.69 7.64
N ALA A 68 -2.21 -1.22 6.74
CA ALA A 68 -2.40 -2.65 6.59
C ALA A 68 -1.10 -3.37 6.17
N SER A 69 -0.35 -2.78 5.24
CA SER A 69 0.96 -3.30 4.83
C SER A 69 1.99 -3.25 5.96
N ASN A 70 2.05 -2.13 6.69
CA ASN A 70 2.93 -2.01 7.86
C ASN A 70 2.57 -3.01 8.98
N ARG A 71 1.28 -3.25 9.24
CA ARG A 71 0.81 -4.26 10.21
C ARG A 71 1.23 -5.66 9.76
N TYR A 72 1.08 -5.98 8.48
CA TYR A 72 1.50 -7.26 7.92
C TYR A 72 3.01 -7.48 8.10
N VAL A 73 3.84 -6.54 7.65
CA VAL A 73 5.31 -6.64 7.80
C VAL A 73 5.72 -6.74 9.27
N SER A 74 5.11 -5.94 10.15
CA SER A 74 5.40 -6.00 11.58
C SER A 74 5.05 -7.36 12.19
N ALA A 75 3.93 -7.96 11.80
CA ALA A 75 3.55 -9.30 12.26
C ALA A 75 4.53 -10.38 11.79
N GLN A 76 5.05 -10.26 10.55
CA GLN A 76 6.10 -11.17 10.06
C GLN A 76 7.40 -11.00 10.84
N ILE A 77 7.82 -9.77 11.16
CA ILE A 77 8.99 -9.52 11.99
C ILE A 77 8.80 -10.12 13.41
N LEU A 78 7.67 -9.82 14.05
CA LEU A 78 7.36 -10.30 15.40
C LEU A 78 7.09 -11.82 15.47
N SER A 79 6.92 -12.49 14.33
CA SER A 79 6.84 -13.96 14.29
C SER A 79 8.16 -14.61 14.72
N GLY A 80 9.30 -13.95 14.49
CA GLY A 80 10.62 -14.52 14.72
C GLY A 80 11.10 -15.47 13.63
N GLU A 81 10.23 -15.87 12.69
CA GLU A 81 10.48 -16.94 11.70
C GLU A 81 11.56 -16.60 10.66
N TYR A 82 11.87 -15.32 10.49
CA TYR A 82 12.82 -14.82 9.50
C TYR A 82 14.18 -14.43 10.09
N PHE A 83 14.42 -14.70 11.37
CA PHE A 83 15.70 -14.40 12.05
C PHE A 83 16.55 -15.67 12.24
N VAL A 84 17.89 -15.54 12.21
CA VAL A 84 18.82 -16.65 12.50
C VAL A 84 19.84 -16.21 13.57
N PRO A 85 19.92 -16.87 14.75
CA PRO A 85 19.03 -17.94 15.20
C PRO A 85 17.60 -17.44 15.33
N LEU A 86 16.63 -18.34 15.16
CA LEU A 86 15.22 -17.99 15.34
C LEU A 86 15.05 -17.42 16.75
N ILE A 87 14.33 -16.30 16.86
CA ILE A 87 13.91 -15.80 18.17
C ILE A 87 12.81 -16.76 18.61
N ASP A 88 13.19 -17.79 19.36
CA ASP A 88 12.25 -18.73 19.94
C ASP A 88 11.31 -17.97 20.87
N ARG A 89 9.99 -18.21 20.74
CA ARG A 89 9.00 -17.68 21.68
C ARG A 89 9.14 -18.34 23.08
N ALA A 90 10.08 -19.27 23.25
CA ALA A 90 10.38 -19.98 24.49
C ALA A 90 11.13 -19.17 25.58
N ILE A 91 11.02 -17.85 25.60
CA ILE A 91 11.41 -17.05 26.78
C ILE A 91 10.19 -16.30 27.32
N TYR A 92 9.17 -17.06 27.74
CA TYR A 92 8.28 -16.80 28.87
C TYR A 92 7.72 -18.13 29.38
#